data_AF-A0A7W4GGG3-F1
#
_entry.id   AF-A0A7W4GGG3-F1
#
_cell.length_a   1.000
_cell.length_b   1.000
_cell.length_c   1.000
_cell.angle_alpha   90.00
_cell.angle_beta   90.00
_cell.angle_gamma   90.00
#
_symmetry.space_group_name_H-M   'P 1'
#
loop_
_entity.id
_entity.type
_entity.pdbx_description
1 polymer ?
#
loop_
_entity_poly.entity_id
_entity_poly.type
_entity_poly.pdbx_seq_one_letter_code
_entity_poly.pdbx_strand_id
1 'polypeptide(L)' 'MNKVTKTFSTKQGVVTISDPFFTLMADQPQVEVTYKPNNYCGWGMCKTYNAIEVSDFTQADAELFASTADSKLRIQGKAA' A
#
# COMPACT_ATOMS: atom_id res chain seq x y z
N MET A 1 1.42 14.26 -2.50
CA MET A 1 1.18 12.86 -2.93
C MET A 1 2.22 12.54 -3.97
N ASN A 2 3.04 11.52 -3.72
CA ASN A 2 4.02 11.07 -4.71
C ASN A 2 3.28 10.53 -5.93
N LYS A 3 3.85 10.74 -7.12
CA LYS A 3 3.26 10.28 -8.38
C LYS A 3 3.12 8.75 -8.35
N VAL A 4 2.05 8.19 -8.90
CA VAL A 4 1.80 6.74 -8.88
C VAL A 4 2.39 6.09 -10.14
N THR A 5 3.18 5.02 -9.96
CA THR A 5 3.80 4.26 -11.07
C THR A 5 3.00 3.03 -11.43
N LYS A 6 2.49 2.29 -10.42
CA LYS A 6 1.77 1.03 -10.61
C LYS A 6 0.48 1.04 -9.80
N THR A 7 -0.58 0.50 -10.38
CA THR A 7 -1.87 0.33 -9.73
C THR A 7 -2.34 -1.11 -9.94
N PHE A 8 -2.79 -1.74 -8.86
CA PHE A 8 -3.29 -3.11 -8.83
C PHE A 8 -4.71 -3.11 -8.30
N SER A 9 -5.64 -3.62 -9.09
CA SER A 9 -7.02 -3.85 -8.64
C SER A 9 -7.06 -5.20 -7.94
N THR A 10 -7.42 -5.21 -6.65
CA THR A 10 -7.54 -6.43 -5.85
C THR A 10 -9.00 -6.77 -5.62
N LYS A 11 -9.29 -7.94 -5.05
CA LYS A 11 -10.67 -8.31 -4.68
C LYS A 11 -11.31 -7.36 -3.66
N GLN A 12 -10.51 -6.71 -2.82
CA GLN A 12 -10.99 -5.96 -1.65
C GLN A 12 -10.84 -4.44 -1.80
N GLY A 13 -9.97 -3.99 -2.71
CA GLY A 13 -9.67 -2.59 -2.94
C GLY A 13 -8.64 -2.37 -4.03
N VAL A 14 -8.02 -1.20 -4.03
CA VAL A 14 -6.97 -0.82 -4.98
C VAL A 14 -5.67 -0.62 -4.23
N VAL A 15 -4.59 -1.22 -4.72
CA VAL A 15 -3.21 -0.99 -4.23
C VAL A 15 -2.46 -0.15 -5.25
N THR A 16 -1.84 0.93 -4.81
CA THR A 16 -1.02 1.82 -5.65
C THR A 16 0.40 1.87 -5.12
N ILE A 17 1.38 1.89 -6.02
CA ILE A 17 2.80 2.09 -5.71
C ILE A 17 3.24 3.43 -6.29
N SER A 18 3.88 4.26 -5.49
CA SER A 18 4.43 5.53 -5.93
C SER A 18 5.72 5.38 -6.72
N ASP A 19 6.06 6.43 -7.47
CA ASP A 19 7.39 6.63 -8.03
C ASP A 19 8.41 6.67 -6.88
N PRO A 20 9.63 6.17 -7.12
CA PRO A 20 10.70 6.27 -6.15
C PRO A 20 10.99 7.72 -5.77
N PHE A 21 11.16 7.97 -4.47
CA PHE A 21 11.49 9.27 -3.90
C PHE A 21 12.58 9.12 -2.84
N PHE A 22 13.36 10.18 -2.63
CA PHE A 22 14.39 10.21 -1.60
C PHE A 22 13.86 10.89 -0.34
N THR A 23 14.27 10.39 0.82
CA THR A 23 14.01 11.04 2.10
C THR A 23 15.34 11.36 2.76
N LEU A 24 15.39 12.45 3.54
CA LEU A 24 16.63 12.89 4.22
C LEU A 24 17.22 11.83 5.17
N MET A 25 16.42 10.85 5.59
CA MET A 25 16.78 9.83 6.58
C MET A 25 17.16 8.48 5.96
N ALA A 26 17.09 8.34 4.63
CA ALA A 26 17.35 7.08 3.94
C ALA A 26 18.32 7.27 2.79
N ASP A 27 19.40 6.48 2.79
CA ASP A 27 20.40 6.48 1.72
C ASP A 27 19.88 5.81 0.42
N GLN A 28 18.76 5.10 0.50
CA GLN A 28 18.15 4.41 -0.63
C GLN A 28 16.83 5.07 -1.06
N PRO A 29 16.51 5.07 -2.37
CA PRO A 29 15.21 5.50 -2.86
C PRO A 29 14.10 4.69 -2.19
N GLN A 30 13.05 5.37 -1.75
CA GLN A 30 11.87 4.79 -1.12
C GLN A 30 10.71 4.80 -2.10
N VAL A 31 9.75 3.90 -1.92
CA VAL A 31 8.43 3.98 -2.56
C VAL A 31 7.34 3.85 -1.52
N GLU A 32 6.18 4.37 -1.84
CA GLU A 32 4.99 4.31 -1.01
C GLU A 32 4.00 3.33 -1.62
N VAL A 33 3.58 2.33 -0.83
CA VAL A 33 2.53 1.38 -1.20
C VAL A 33 1.28 1.72 -0.39
N THR A 34 0.22 2.08 -1.10
CA THR A 34 -1.04 2.54 -0.52
C THR A 34 -2.18 1.61 -0.93
N TYR A 35 -2.98 1.16 0.04
CA TYR A 35 -4.19 0.38 -0.15
C TYR A 35 -5.42 1.23 0.16
N LYS A 36 -6.35 1.30 -0.79
CA LYS A 36 -7.67 1.90 -0.62
C LYS A 36 -8.76 0.82 -0.73
N PRO A 37 -9.46 0.48 0.36
CA PRO A 37 -10.57 -0.48 0.33
C PRO A 37 -11.77 0.03 -0.50
N ASN A 38 -12.50 -0.88 -1.15
CA ASN A 38 -13.67 -0.54 -1.97
C ASN A 38 -14.88 -0.10 -1.12
N ASN A 39 -15.05 -0.71 0.06
CA ASN A 39 -16.27 -0.58 0.87
C ASN A 39 -16.07 0.23 2.16
N TYR A 40 -15.02 1.05 2.24
CA TYR A 40 -14.72 1.85 3.42
C TYR A 40 -14.35 3.27 3.04
N CYS A 41 -15.05 4.23 3.66
CA CYS A 41 -14.92 5.65 3.38
C CYS A 41 -13.79 6.33 4.18
N GLY A 42 -13.13 5.59 5.09
CA GLY A 42 -12.03 6.10 5.90
C GLY A 42 -10.66 5.95 5.23
N TRP A 43 -9.62 6.27 5.99
CA TRP A 43 -8.24 6.24 5.52
C TRP A 43 -7.81 4.80 5.23
N GLY A 44 -7.25 4.58 4.05
CA GLY A 44 -6.63 3.32 3.67
C GLY A 44 -5.35 3.03 4.46
N MET A 45 -4.61 2.00 4.06
CA MET A 45 -3.29 1.73 4.63
C MET A 45 -2.20 2.28 3.72
N CYS A 46 -1.23 2.98 4.28
CA CYS A 46 -0.05 3.46 3.56
C CYS A 46 1.20 2.93 4.26
N LYS A 47 2.16 2.42 3.49
CA LYS A 47 3.44 1.95 4.01
C LYS A 47 4.57 2.23 3.04
N THR A 48 5.70 2.70 3.57
CA THR A 48 6.92 2.99 2.82
C THR A 48 7.85 1.78 2.84
N TYR A 49 8.51 1.53 1.71
CA TYR A 49 9.49 0.47 1.50
C TYR A 49 10.70 1.02 0.76
N ASN A 50 11.84 0.33 0.86
CA ASN A 50 12.95 0.62 -0.05
C ASN A 50 12.53 0.23 -1.47
N ALA A 51 12.84 1.06 -2.46
CA ALA A 51 12.42 0.82 -3.85
C ALA A 51 12.91 -0.54 -4.40
N ILE A 52 14.06 -1.02 -3.92
CA ILE A 52 14.62 -2.32 -4.31
C ILE A 52 13.80 -3.52 -3.81
N GLU A 53 13.06 -3.38 -2.71
CA GLU A 53 12.27 -4.49 -2.14
C GLU A 53 10.99 -4.76 -2.93
N VAL A 54 10.61 -3.84 -3.82
CA VAL A 54 9.33 -3.80 -4.51
C VAL A 54 9.49 -3.66 -6.02
N SER A 55 10.70 -3.86 -6.54
CA SER A 55 10.99 -3.93 -7.98
C SER A 55 10.10 -4.97 -8.68
N ASP A 56 9.95 -6.13 -8.06
CA ASP A 56 9.21 -7.29 -8.57
C ASP A 56 7.82 -7.43 -7.96
N PHE A 57 7.25 -6.35 -7.41
CA PHE A 57 5.93 -6.40 -6.80
C PHE A 57 4.86 -6.84 -7.81
N THR A 58 4.20 -7.96 -7.52
CA THR A 58 3.23 -8.61 -8.40
C THR A 58 1.78 -8.40 -7.94
N GLN A 59 0.84 -8.86 -8.76
CA GLN A 59 -0.57 -8.92 -8.38
C GLN A 59 -0.82 -9.80 -7.14
N ALA A 60 -0.06 -10.89 -6.96
CA ALA A 60 -0.23 -11.76 -5.79
C ALA A 60 0.18 -11.03 -4.50
N ASP A 61 1.25 -10.25 -4.56
CA ASP A 61 1.70 -9.40 -3.45
C ASP A 61 0.68 -8.30 -3.14
N ALA A 62 0.07 -7.72 -4.18
CA ALA A 62 -1.01 -6.75 -4.04
C ALA A 62 -2.23 -7.36 -3.30
N GLU A 63 -2.66 -8.57 -3.68
CA GLU A 63 -3.76 -9.28 -3.02
C GLU A 63 -3.43 -9.62 -1.57
N LEU A 64 -2.20 -10.06 -1.27
CA LEU A 64 -1.76 -10.34 0.09
C LEU A 64 -1.72 -9.06 0.95
N PHE A 65 -1.21 -7.96 0.38
CA PHE A 65 -1.16 -6.65 1.04
C PHE A 65 -2.57 -6.15 1.33
N ALA A 66 -3.46 -6.19 0.34
CA ALA A 66 -4.88 -5.82 0.50
C ALA A 66 -5.56 -6.67 1.58
N SER A 67 -5.41 -8.00 1.56
CA SER A 67 -5.99 -8.90 2.56
C SER A 67 -5.48 -8.62 3.97
N THR A 68 -4.19 -8.31 4.11
CA THR A 68 -3.60 -7.98 5.41
C THR A 68 -4.07 -6.61 5.91
N ALA A 69 -4.10 -5.62 5.02
CA ALA A 69 -4.54 -4.27 5.34
C ALA A 69 -6.03 -4.23 5.70
N ASP A 70 -6.88 -4.92 4.94
CA ASP A 70 -8.32 -5.01 5.18
C ASP A 70 -8.62 -5.71 6.51
N SER A 71 -7.89 -6.79 6.84
CA SER A 71 -7.97 -7.44 8.16
C SER A 71 -7.64 -6.46 9.30
N LYS A 72 -6.58 -5.68 9.17
CA LYS A 72 -6.19 -4.69 10.20
C LYS A 72 -7.18 -3.54 10.33
N LEU A 73 -7.71 -3.05 9.21
CA LEU A 73 -8.71 -1.97 9.19
C LEU A 73 -10.05 -2.43 9.81
N ARG A 74 -10.47 -3.68 9.59
CA ARG A 74 -11.72 -4.21 10.17
C ARG A 74 -11.64 -4.49 11.67
N ILE A 75 -10.46 -4.84 12.20
CA ILE A 75 -10.31 -5.15 13.63
C ILE A 75 -10.46 -3.89 14.50
N GLN A 76 -10.06 -2.71 14.01
CA GLN A 76 -10.22 -1.45 14.75
C GLN A 76 -11.68 -0.95 14.84
N GLY A 77 -12.64 -1.62 14.19
CA GLY A 77 -14.08 -1.33 14.29
C GLY A 77 -14.81 -2.06 15.42
N LYS A 78 -14.17 -2.99 16.14
CA LYS A 78 -14.73 -3.57 17.38
C LYS A 78 -14.15 -2.85 18.59
N ALA A 79 -14.61 -1.63 18.83
CA ALA A 79 -14.62 -1.10 20.19
C ALA A 79 -15.67 -1.93 20.96
N ALA A 80 -15.19 -2.89 21.75
CA ALA A 80 -15.99 -3.60 22.74
C ALA A 80 -16.20 -2.71 23.97
#